data_AF-A0ABD5W7C9-F1
#
_entry.id   AF-A0ABD5W7C9-F1
#
_cell.length_a   1.000
_cell.length_b   1.000
_cell.length_c   1.000
_cell.angle_alpha   90.00
_cell.angle_beta   90.00
_cell.angle_gamma   90.00
#
_symmetry.space_group_name_H-M   'P 1'
#
loop_
_entity.id
_entity.type
_entity.pdbx_description
1 polymer ?
#
loop_
_entity_poly.entity_id
_entity_poly.type
_entity_poly.pdbx_seq_one_letter_code
_entity_poly.pdbx_strand_id
1 'polypeptide(L)'
;MSSEPGDANPDATQDESEHSGPAADAADETGSPGMTIPLPEGSTSVSDAIVTNREMLRDPERHGLATEGDIENLSGAMESLSTKVEQVNHRQDDGAARLADLEELVEKQQRQIDELQSMVSSLVDVLGTEAEWTTFDDS
;
A
#
# COMPACT_ATOMS: atom_id res chain seq x y z
N MET A 1 53.82 -23.97 12.65
CA MET A 1 54.82 -23.77 13.73
C MET A 1 55.95 -22.95 13.13
N SER A 2 56.43 -21.96 13.89
CA SER A 2 57.46 -20.94 13.59
C SER A 2 56.87 -19.56 13.25
N SER A 3 57.21 -18.44 13.87
CA SER A 3 57.78 -18.06 15.19
C SER A 3 57.49 -16.55 15.32
N GLU A 4 56.96 -16.08 16.44
CA GLU A 4 57.17 -14.69 16.92
C GLU A 4 58.61 -14.56 17.50
N PRO A 5 59.17 -13.38 17.87
CA PRO A 5 58.54 -12.07 18.13
C PRO A 5 59.33 -10.86 17.56
N GLY A 6 58.83 -9.64 17.78
CA GLY A 6 59.58 -8.42 17.47
C GLY A 6 58.82 -7.14 17.79
N ASP A 7 58.54 -6.90 19.06
CA ASP A 7 58.00 -5.65 19.59
C ASP A 7 59.07 -4.55 19.50
N ALA A 8 58.81 -3.46 18.76
CA ALA A 8 59.55 -2.21 18.85
C ALA A 8 58.74 -1.07 18.19
N ASN A 9 57.98 -0.35 19.01
CA ASN A 9 57.68 1.06 18.82
C ASN A 9 58.52 1.81 19.88
N PRO A 10 59.14 2.97 19.65
CA PRO A 10 58.37 4.19 19.35
C PRO A 10 59.10 5.29 18.53
N ASP A 11 58.32 6.31 18.18
CA ASP A 11 58.69 7.73 18.27
C ASP A 11 59.04 8.50 16.97
N ALA A 12 58.29 9.61 16.84
CA ALA A 12 58.52 10.88 16.17
C ALA A 12 59.27 10.93 14.82
N THR A 13 58.59 11.48 13.80
CA THR A 13 58.88 12.85 13.34
C THR A 13 57.77 13.36 12.42
N GLN A 14 57.33 14.59 12.71
CA GLN A 14 56.51 15.44 11.86
C GLN A 14 57.15 15.59 10.48
N ASP A 15 56.34 15.53 9.43
CA ASP A 15 56.66 16.16 8.16
C ASP A 15 55.55 17.16 7.85
N GLU A 16 55.77 18.40 8.29
CA GLU A 16 55.01 19.56 7.82
C GLU A 16 55.54 19.91 6.43
N SER A 17 54.95 19.30 5.40
CA SER A 17 55.19 19.72 4.03
C SER A 17 54.30 20.92 3.70
N GLU A 18 54.82 22.11 3.97
CA GLU A 18 54.33 23.38 3.40
C GLU A 18 54.34 23.28 1.87
N HIS A 19 53.18 23.02 1.26
CA HIS A 19 53.01 23.11 -0.19
C HIS A 19 52.39 24.46 -0.55
N SER A 20 53.25 25.46 -0.68
CA SER A 20 52.89 26.75 -1.29
C SER A 20 52.71 26.60 -2.80
N GLY A 21 51.48 26.85 -3.27
CA GLY A 21 51.19 27.28 -4.65
C GLY A 21 49.79 26.90 -5.12
N PRO A 22 49.26 27.57 -6.15
CA PRO A 22 49.15 29.00 -6.39
C PRO A 22 47.74 29.51 -6.00
N ALA A 23 47.59 30.82 -5.76
CA ALA A 23 46.29 31.47 -5.62
C ALA A 23 45.49 31.37 -6.93
N ALA A 24 44.81 30.25 -7.12
CA ALA A 24 43.70 30.12 -8.04
C ALA A 24 42.45 30.48 -7.24
N ASP A 25 41.89 31.63 -7.60
CA ASP A 25 40.55 32.08 -7.28
C ASP A 25 39.54 31.05 -7.80
N ALA A 26 39.44 29.93 -7.11
CA ALA A 26 38.47 28.88 -7.36
C ALA A 26 37.31 29.15 -6.42
N ALA A 27 36.30 29.84 -6.95
CA ALA A 27 34.98 29.88 -6.37
C ALA A 27 34.62 28.47 -5.89
N ASP A 28 34.39 28.36 -4.58
CA ASP A 28 33.91 27.16 -3.91
C ASP A 28 32.49 26.85 -4.42
N GLU A 29 32.40 26.25 -5.61
CA GLU A 29 31.18 25.65 -6.15
C GLU A 29 31.05 24.19 -5.70
N THR A 30 31.25 23.92 -4.41
CA THR A 30 30.71 22.73 -3.75
C THR A 30 29.39 23.05 -3.04
N GLY A 31 28.59 23.94 -3.65
CA GLY A 31 27.24 24.24 -3.21
C GLY A 31 26.29 23.08 -3.49
N SER A 32 26.30 22.05 -2.64
CA SER A 32 25.04 21.32 -2.39
C SER A 32 23.98 22.38 -2.13
N PRO A 33 22.80 22.37 -2.79
CA PRO A 33 21.79 23.39 -2.53
C PRO A 33 21.44 23.30 -1.05
N GLY A 34 22.00 24.23 -0.27
CA GLY A 34 21.83 24.25 1.17
C GLY A 34 20.34 24.36 1.42
N MET A 35 19.78 23.36 2.10
CA MET A 35 18.36 23.34 2.40
C MET A 35 18.05 24.53 3.31
N THR A 36 17.55 25.61 2.70
CA THR A 36 17.19 26.83 3.42
C THR A 36 15.79 26.61 3.96
N ILE A 37 15.71 26.22 5.23
CA ILE A 37 14.44 26.05 5.92
C ILE A 37 14.01 27.44 6.42
N PRO A 38 12.86 27.98 5.97
CA PRO A 38 12.36 29.25 6.46
C PRO A 38 12.04 29.13 7.95
N LEU A 39 12.24 30.22 8.70
CA LEU A 39 11.85 30.27 10.09
C LEU A 39 10.32 30.12 10.21
N PRO A 40 9.83 29.40 11.23
CA PRO A 40 8.41 29.31 11.51
C PRO A 40 7.81 30.70 11.73
N GLU A 41 6.54 30.88 11.32
CA GLU A 41 5.79 32.10 11.55
C GLU A 41 5.80 32.46 13.05
N GLY A 42 6.29 33.67 13.37
CA GLY A 42 6.42 34.17 14.74
C GLY A 42 7.79 33.97 15.39
N SER A 43 8.71 33.20 14.80
CA SER A 43 10.09 33.05 15.32
C SER A 43 10.99 34.19 14.84
N THR A 44 11.64 34.88 15.78
CA THR A 44 12.56 36.01 15.47
C THR A 44 14.00 35.56 15.24
N SER A 45 14.34 34.33 15.62
CA SER A 45 15.68 33.74 15.55
C SER A 45 15.61 32.23 15.37
N VAL A 46 16.67 31.63 14.79
CA VAL A 46 16.82 30.17 14.68
C VAL A 46 16.81 29.50 16.06
N SER A 47 17.42 30.13 17.07
CA SER A 47 17.42 29.60 18.43
C SER A 47 16.01 29.55 19.03
N ASP A 48 15.19 30.54 18.72
CA ASP A 48 13.79 30.63 19.16
C ASP A 48 12.96 29.49 18.51
N ALA A 49 13.09 29.34 17.19
CA ALA A 49 12.47 28.24 16.44
C ALA A 49 12.86 26.84 16.97
N ILE A 50 14.14 26.64 17.33
CA ILE A 50 14.62 25.38 17.90
C ILE A 50 14.01 25.13 19.28
N VAL A 51 13.91 26.15 20.14
CA VAL A 51 13.33 26.02 21.48
C VAL A 51 11.84 25.71 21.37
N THR A 52 11.10 26.44 20.54
CA THR A 52 9.68 26.18 20.28
C THR A 52 9.48 24.77 19.73
N ASN A 53 10.29 24.34 18.76
CA ASN A 53 10.20 22.98 18.22
C ASN A 53 10.45 21.91 19.28
N ARG A 54 11.45 22.12 20.14
CA ARG A 54 11.77 21.19 21.23
C ARG A 54 10.68 21.14 22.30
N GLU A 55 9.99 22.24 22.53
CA GLU A 55 8.81 22.30 23.40
C GLU A 55 7.63 21.53 22.79
N MET A 56 7.35 21.74 21.49
CA MET A 56 6.32 21.00 20.77
C MET A 56 6.56 19.48 20.77
N LEU A 57 7.82 19.06 20.63
CA LEU A 57 8.19 17.63 20.66
C LEU A 57 8.13 17.01 22.06
N ARG A 58 8.15 17.81 23.14
CA ARG A 58 7.97 17.30 24.51
C ARG A 58 6.52 16.97 24.80
N ASP A 59 5.60 17.82 24.37
CA ASP A 59 4.17 17.68 24.59
C ASP A 59 3.40 17.64 23.24
N PRO A 60 3.62 16.61 22.41
CA PRO A 60 3.07 16.56 21.04
C PRO A 60 1.54 16.70 21.00
N GLU A 61 0.83 16.10 21.96
CA GLU A 61 -0.62 16.16 22.10
C GLU A 61 -1.17 17.59 22.23
N ARG A 62 -0.45 18.45 22.96
CA ARG A 62 -0.85 19.85 23.19
C ARG A 62 -0.67 20.72 21.96
N HIS A 63 0.20 20.30 21.06
CA HIS A 63 0.54 21.03 19.84
C HIS A 63 -0.07 20.39 18.59
N GLY A 64 -1.00 19.44 18.77
CA GLY A 64 -1.69 18.77 17.66
C GLY A 64 -0.75 17.92 16.80
N LEU A 65 0.41 17.53 17.33
CA LEU A 65 1.30 16.58 16.68
C LEU A 65 0.81 15.17 16.97
N ALA A 66 0.90 14.30 15.97
CA ALA A 66 0.55 12.89 16.13
C ALA A 66 1.47 12.25 17.18
N THR A 67 0.86 11.52 18.11
CA THR A 67 1.60 10.73 19.09
C THR A 67 1.95 9.36 18.53
N GLU A 68 2.86 8.65 19.20
CA GLU A 68 3.13 7.24 18.91
C GLU A 68 1.87 6.38 19.05
N GLY A 69 1.01 6.67 20.03
CA GLY A 69 -0.26 5.99 20.20
C GLY A 69 -1.22 6.22 19.03
N ASP A 70 -1.26 7.43 18.46
CA ASP A 70 -2.07 7.72 17.27
C ASP A 70 -1.58 6.95 16.05
N ILE A 71 -0.25 6.83 15.91
CA ILE A 71 0.39 6.07 14.84
C ILE A 71 0.09 4.58 14.99
N GLU A 72 0.22 4.03 16.20
CA GLU A 72 -0.08 2.62 16.48
C GLU A 72 -1.56 2.32 16.21
N ASN A 73 -2.47 3.16 16.70
CA ASN A 73 -3.91 3.03 16.44
C ASN A 73 -4.24 3.08 14.94
N LEU A 74 -3.65 4.02 14.20
CA LEU A 74 -3.85 4.12 12.76
C LEU A 74 -3.29 2.89 12.04
N SER A 75 -2.12 2.40 12.44
CA SER A 75 -1.50 1.20 11.85
C SER A 75 -2.35 -0.05 12.08
N GLY A 76 -2.88 -0.24 13.30
CA GLY A 76 -3.79 -1.34 13.61
C GLY A 76 -5.14 -1.23 12.88
N ALA A 77 -5.66 0.00 12.74
CA ALA A 77 -6.87 0.23 11.94
C ALA A 77 -6.64 -0.09 10.46
N MET A 78 -5.47 0.26 9.91
CA MET A 78 -5.09 -0.03 8.53
C MET A 78 -4.88 -1.52 8.30
N GLU A 79 -4.24 -2.24 9.24
CA GLU A 79 -4.09 -3.69 9.19
C GLU A 79 -5.47 -4.38 9.23
N SER A 80 -6.33 -3.99 10.17
CA SER A 80 -7.71 -4.50 10.26
C SER A 80 -8.50 -4.24 8.99
N LEU A 81 -8.36 -3.05 8.40
CA LEU A 81 -9.01 -2.72 7.14
C LEU A 81 -8.45 -3.58 6.00
N SER A 82 -7.14 -3.78 5.93
CA SER A 82 -6.51 -4.65 4.93
C SER A 82 -7.04 -6.07 5.02
N THR A 83 -7.14 -6.64 6.24
CA THR A 83 -7.73 -7.97 6.43
C THR A 83 -9.20 -8.01 6.00
N LYS A 84 -9.98 -6.96 6.30
CA LYS A 84 -11.39 -6.88 5.88
C LYS A 84 -11.54 -6.78 4.37
N VAL A 85 -10.71 -5.99 3.71
CA VAL A 85 -10.71 -5.86 2.24
C VAL A 85 -10.39 -7.21 1.60
N GLU A 86 -9.35 -7.90 2.07
CA GLU A 86 -9.00 -9.23 1.58
C GLU A 86 -10.15 -10.24 1.76
N GLN A 87 -10.77 -10.24 2.94
CA GLN A 87 -11.92 -11.11 3.21
C GLN A 87 -13.13 -10.79 2.31
N VAL A 88 -13.40 -9.52 2.05
CA VAL A 88 -14.50 -9.11 1.15
C VAL A 88 -14.19 -9.53 -0.28
N ASN A 89 -12.95 -9.35 -0.73
CA ASN A 89 -12.53 -9.75 -2.08
C ASN A 89 -12.70 -11.27 -2.26
N HIS A 90 -12.24 -12.07 -1.29
CA HIS A 90 -12.42 -13.52 -1.34
C HIS A 90 -13.90 -13.93 -1.38
N ARG A 91 -14.77 -13.27 -0.60
CA ARG A 91 -16.23 -13.51 -0.66
C ARG A 91 -16.84 -13.13 -2.00
N GLN A 92 -16.33 -12.07 -2.63
CA GLN A 92 -16.77 -11.64 -3.95
C GLN A 92 -16.38 -12.68 -5.01
N ASP A 93 -15.15 -13.18 -4.96
CA ASP A 93 -14.67 -14.23 -5.88
C ASP A 93 -15.49 -15.53 -5.72
N ASP A 94 -15.70 -15.97 -4.47
CA ASP A 94 -16.55 -17.12 -4.18
C ASP A 94 -18.00 -16.92 -4.66
N GLY A 95 -18.53 -15.70 -4.48
CA GLY A 95 -19.87 -15.34 -4.93
C GLY A 95 -19.99 -15.35 -6.45
N ALA A 96 -18.99 -14.80 -7.15
CA ALA A 96 -18.92 -14.81 -8.61
C ALA A 96 -18.84 -16.23 -9.17
N ALA A 97 -18.03 -17.10 -8.56
CA ALA A 97 -17.96 -18.50 -8.94
C ALA A 97 -19.31 -19.22 -8.78
N ARG A 98 -20.00 -19.01 -7.64
CA ARG A 98 -21.33 -19.59 -7.41
C ARG A 98 -22.39 -19.07 -8.37
N LEU A 99 -22.32 -17.80 -8.76
CA LEU A 99 -23.24 -17.23 -9.74
C LEU A 99 -23.02 -17.84 -11.12
N ALA A 100 -21.76 -18.04 -11.53
CA ALA A 100 -21.44 -18.73 -12.78
C ALA A 100 -21.97 -20.17 -12.81
N ASP A 101 -21.79 -20.91 -11.71
CA ASP A 101 -22.35 -22.27 -11.58
C ASP A 101 -23.89 -22.27 -11.67
N LEU A 102 -24.54 -21.28 -11.07
CA LEU A 102 -26.01 -21.16 -11.08
C LEU A 102 -26.52 -20.77 -12.47
N GLU A 103 -25.82 -19.90 -13.18
CA GLU A 103 -26.12 -19.52 -14.55
C GLU A 103 -26.03 -20.73 -15.49
N GLU A 104 -24.97 -21.53 -15.40
CA GLU A 104 -24.84 -22.78 -16.17
C GLU A 104 -26.00 -23.75 -15.90
N LEU A 105 -26.40 -23.88 -14.63
CA LEU A 105 -27.51 -24.75 -14.23
C LEU A 105 -28.85 -24.25 -14.79
N VAL A 106 -29.09 -22.94 -14.76
CA VAL A 106 -30.30 -22.32 -15.33
C VAL A 106 -30.33 -22.52 -16.85
N GLU A 107 -29.23 -22.28 -17.56
CA GLU A 107 -29.16 -22.53 -19.01
C GLU A 107 -29.43 -24.00 -19.36
N LYS A 108 -28.90 -24.92 -18.56
CA LYS A 108 -29.15 -26.35 -18.72
C LYS A 108 -30.62 -26.69 -18.51
N GLN A 109 -31.25 -26.12 -17.48
CA GLN A 109 -32.67 -26.32 -17.21
C GLN A 109 -33.55 -25.75 -18.31
N GLN A 110 -33.24 -24.55 -18.82
CA GLN A 110 -33.98 -23.95 -19.92
C GLN A 110 -33.96 -24.86 -21.15
N ARG A 111 -32.77 -25.37 -21.52
CA ARG A 111 -32.63 -26.31 -22.64
C ARG A 111 -33.44 -27.59 -22.46
N GLN A 112 -33.50 -28.12 -21.24
CA GLN A 112 -34.31 -29.30 -20.93
C GLN A 112 -35.81 -29.01 -21.03
N ILE A 113 -36.25 -27.83 -20.59
CA ILE A 113 -37.64 -27.40 -20.73
C ILE A 113 -38.00 -27.28 -22.22
N ASP A 114 -37.15 -26.65 -23.03
CA ASP A 114 -37.38 -26.50 -24.47
C ASP A 114 -37.48 -27.86 -25.17
N GLU A 115 -36.64 -28.83 -24.79
CA GLU A 115 -36.68 -30.20 -25.32
C GLU A 115 -37.96 -30.93 -24.89
N LEU A 116 -38.36 -30.82 -23.62
CA LEU A 116 -39.60 -31.40 -23.10
C LEU A 116 -40.83 -30.79 -23.80
N GLN A 117 -40.84 -29.47 -23.99
CA GLN A 117 -41.90 -28.77 -24.71
C GLN A 117 -41.99 -29.24 -26.17
N SER A 118 -40.85 -29.40 -26.85
CA SER A 118 -40.82 -29.94 -28.22
C SER A 118 -41.37 -31.37 -28.28
N MET A 119 -40.98 -32.25 -27.34
CA MET A 119 -41.49 -33.61 -27.27
C MET A 119 -43.00 -33.65 -27.01
N VAL A 120 -43.50 -32.82 -26.11
CA VAL A 120 -44.94 -32.72 -25.82
C VAL A 120 -45.69 -32.17 -27.01
N SER A 121 -45.18 -31.14 -27.70
CA SER A 121 -45.79 -30.61 -28.92
C SER A 121 -45.89 -31.69 -30.01
N SER A 122 -44.84 -32.50 -30.18
CA SER A 122 -44.87 -33.64 -31.11
C SER A 122 -45.92 -34.69 -30.72
N LEU A 123 -46.04 -34.97 -29.42
CA LEU A 123 -47.04 -35.92 -28.91
C LEU A 123 -48.47 -35.38 -29.09
N VAL A 124 -48.67 -34.08 -28.88
CA VAL A 124 -49.91 -33.33 -29.12
C VAL A 124 -50.31 -33.37 -30.60
N ASP A 125 -49.39 -33.13 -31.51
CA ASP A 125 -49.63 -33.23 -32.96
C ASP A 125 -50.07 -34.64 -33.36
N VAL A 126 -49.52 -35.69 -32.73
CA VAL A 126 -49.89 -37.09 -32.99
C VAL A 126 -51.24 -37.44 -32.38
N LEU A 127 -51.56 -36.94 -31.18
CA LEU A 127 -52.80 -37.27 -30.48
C LEU A 127 -53.97 -36.34 -30.84
N GLY A 128 -53.72 -35.21 -31.53
CA GLY A 128 -54.73 -34.22 -31.90
C GLY A 128 -55.35 -33.50 -30.69
N THR A 129 -54.65 -33.48 -29.55
CA THR A 129 -55.12 -32.88 -28.30
C THR A 129 -54.35 -31.59 -28.02
N GLU A 130 -55.03 -30.45 -27.90
CA GLU A 130 -54.40 -29.17 -27.61
C GLU A 130 -53.73 -29.19 -26.22
N ALA A 131 -52.44 -28.86 -26.13
CA ALA A 131 -51.76 -28.60 -24.86
C ALA A 131 -51.39 -27.11 -24.77
N GLU A 132 -51.85 -26.45 -23.71
CA GLU A 132 -51.57 -25.05 -23.42
C GLU A 132 -50.43 -24.95 -22.41
N TRP A 133 -49.32 -24.31 -22.79
CA TRP A 133 -48.16 -24.07 -21.92
C TRP A 133 -48.22 -22.65 -21.35
N THR A 134 -48.38 -22.51 -20.04
CA THR A 134 -48.22 -21.22 -19.35
C THR A 134 -46.78 -21.10 -18.87
N THR A 135 -46.01 -20.15 -19.42
CA THR A 135 -44.66 -19.84 -18.90
C THR A 135 -44.73 -18.72 -17.87
N PHE A 136 -43.76 -18.65 -16.96
CA PHE A 136 -43.70 -17.64 -15.91
C PHE A 136 -43.43 -16.20 -16.43
N ASP A 137 -43.24 -16.02 -17.73
CA ASP A 137 -43.01 -14.71 -18.38
C ASP A 137 -44.34 -13.99 -18.74
N ASP A 138 -45.49 -14.66 -18.65
CA ASP A 138 -46.80 -14.11 -19.07
C ASP A 138 -47.55 -13.37 -17.93
N SER A 139 -46.82 -12.69 -17.03
CA SER A 139 -47.35 -11.95 -15.85
C SER A 139 -46.80 -10.53 -15.72
#